data_AF-A0A7W1V003-F1
#
_entry.id   AF-A0A7W1V003-F1
#
_cell.length_a   1.000
_cell.length_b   1.000
_cell.length_c   1.000
_cell.angle_alpha   90.00
_cell.angle_beta   90.00
_cell.angle_gamma   90.00
#
_symmetry.space_group_name_H-M   'P 1'
#
loop_
_entity.id
_entity.type
_entity.pdbx_description
1 polymer ?
#
loop_
_entity_poly.entity_id
_entity_poly.type
_entity_poly.pdbx_seq_one_letter_code
_entity_poly.pdbx_strand_id
1 'polypeptide(L)'
;SFDNDYGVGIFFLPSGVAYFNNIQGSIPAYSPIIFRVNLFLAKRADHDRDGVLSINEIEYGDFGVITFPDSNGNLVPDYLDSTFPGN
;
A
#
# COMPACT_ATOMS: atom_id res chain seq x y z
N SER A 1 -4.68 -4.06 -28.82
CA SER A 1 -4.33 -2.66 -28.52
C SER A 1 -4.86 -2.37 -27.13
N PHE A 2 -3.97 -2.18 -26.15
CA PHE A 2 -4.33 -1.74 -24.80
C PHE A 2 -3.74 -0.35 -24.55
N ASP A 3 -3.70 0.48 -25.60
CA ASP A 3 -2.88 1.66 -25.60
C ASP A 3 -3.72 2.84 -25.11
N ASN A 4 -3.59 3.14 -23.81
CA ASN A 4 -3.96 4.36 -23.07
C ASN A 4 -5.01 4.24 -21.94
N ASP A 5 -5.50 3.04 -21.60
CA ASP A 5 -6.40 2.86 -20.44
C ASP A 5 -5.60 2.63 -19.15
N TYR A 6 -5.03 3.72 -18.61
CA TYR A 6 -4.34 3.71 -17.31
C TYR A 6 -4.83 4.86 -16.42
N GLY A 7 -4.82 4.62 -15.11
CA GLY A 7 -5.23 5.63 -14.13
C GLY A 7 -4.21 6.76 -14.06
N VAL A 8 -4.65 8.00 -13.90
CA VAL A 8 -3.76 9.14 -13.66
C VAL A 8 -4.10 9.79 -12.33
N GLY A 9 -3.11 9.90 -11.45
CA GLY A 9 -3.19 10.63 -10.20
C GLY A 9 -2.29 11.86 -10.23
N ILE A 10 -2.77 12.98 -9.67
CA ILE A 10 -1.96 14.18 -9.45
C ILE A 10 -1.95 14.46 -7.94
N PHE A 11 -0.75 14.63 -7.39
CA PHE A 11 -0.54 14.92 -5.98
C PHE A 11 0.03 16.32 -5.83
N PHE A 12 -0.65 17.15 -5.04
CA PHE A 12 -0.17 18.46 -4.64
C PHE A 12 0.32 18.34 -3.20
N LEU A 13 1.64 18.38 -3.00
CA LEU A 13 2.24 18.23 -1.68
C LEU A 13 2.77 19.58 -1.20
N PRO A 14 2.19 20.16 -0.13
CA PRO A 14 2.78 21.29 0.56
C PRO A 14 4.18 20.91 1.06
N SER A 15 5.08 21.89 1.10
CA SER A 15 6.44 21.68 1.59
C SER A 15 6.49 21.00 2.96
N GLY A 16 5.56 21.31 3.89
CA GLY A 16 5.53 20.76 5.25
C GLY A 16 5.46 19.24 5.37
N VAL A 17 4.90 18.52 4.40
CA VAL A 17 4.86 17.03 4.38
C VAL A 17 5.88 16.41 3.42
N ALA A 18 6.67 17.24 2.76
CA ALA A 18 7.74 16.84 1.87
C ALA A 18 9.10 17.16 2.50
N TYR A 19 9.69 18.31 2.17
CA TYR A 19 11.05 18.70 2.57
C TYR A 19 11.09 19.97 3.44
N PHE A 20 9.93 20.59 3.69
CA PHE A 20 9.70 21.78 4.47
C PHE A 20 10.64 22.94 4.11
N ASN A 21 11.60 23.26 4.97
CA ASN A 21 12.52 24.37 4.81
C ASN A 21 13.88 23.97 4.22
N ASN A 22 14.09 22.69 3.92
CA ASN A 22 15.37 22.19 3.43
C ASN A 22 15.44 22.27 1.89
N ILE A 23 16.36 23.08 1.36
CA ILE A 23 16.53 23.22 -0.09
C ILE A 23 16.96 21.88 -0.70
N GLN A 24 16.20 21.36 -1.66
CA GLN A 24 16.49 20.10 -2.37
C GLN A 24 16.97 20.41 -3.80
N GLY A 25 18.28 20.65 -3.96
CA GLY A 25 18.86 20.99 -5.24
C GLY A 25 18.29 22.30 -5.81
N SER A 26 17.55 22.21 -6.92
CA SER A 26 16.88 23.36 -7.54
C SER A 26 15.50 23.66 -6.96
N ILE A 27 15.02 22.87 -6.00
CA ILE A 27 13.71 23.05 -5.37
C ILE A 27 13.87 24.02 -4.18
N PRO A 28 13.27 25.23 -4.23
CA PRO A 28 13.39 26.21 -3.16
C PRO A 28 12.78 25.74 -1.84
N ALA A 29 13.28 26.25 -0.72
CA ALA A 29 12.63 26.05 0.58
C ALA A 29 11.15 26.49 0.54
N TYR A 30 10.29 25.77 1.25
CA TYR A 30 8.86 26.07 1.43
C TYR A 30 7.95 26.00 0.19
N SER A 31 8.46 25.73 -1.02
CA SER A 31 7.60 25.59 -2.21
C SER A 31 6.82 24.24 -2.24
N PRO A 32 5.61 24.20 -2.82
CA PRO A 32 4.92 22.93 -3.05
C PRO A 32 5.60 22.12 -4.15
N ILE A 33 5.49 20.78 -4.10
CA ILE A 33 5.87 19.89 -5.20
C ILE A 33 4.61 19.24 -5.76
N ILE A 34 4.57 19.08 -7.08
CA ILE A 34 3.46 18.43 -7.79
C ILE A 34 4.00 17.18 -8.48
N PHE A 35 3.40 16.03 -8.19
CA PHE A 35 3.70 14.77 -8.86
C PHE A 35 2.54 14.32 -9.71
N ARG A 36 2.84 13.85 -10.93
CA ARG A 36 1.90 13.09 -11.76
C ARG A 36 2.31 11.63 -11.76
N VAL A 37 1.38 10.75 -11.40
CA VAL A 37 1.58 9.30 -11.38
C VAL A 37 0.64 8.69 -12.40
N ASN A 38 1.20 7.90 -13.32
CA ASN A 38 0.44 7.09 -14.27
C ASN A 38 0.44 5.64 -13.76
N LEU A 39 -0.72 5.11 -13.37
CA LEU A 39 -0.89 3.78 -12.80
C LEU A 39 -1.29 2.78 -13.90
N PHE A 40 -0.33 1.96 -14.32
CA PHE A 40 -0.52 0.96 -15.37
C PHE A 40 -0.97 -0.41 -14.84
N LEU A 41 -0.44 -0.82 -13.69
CA LEU A 41 -0.73 -2.13 -13.09
C LEU A 41 -0.57 -2.06 -11.58
N ALA A 42 -1.47 -2.74 -10.86
CA ALA A 42 -1.31 -3.06 -9.45
C ALA A 42 -1.33 -4.59 -9.30
N LYS A 43 -0.40 -5.13 -8.51
CA LYS A 43 -0.38 -6.55 -8.13
C LYS A 43 -0.68 -6.65 -6.64
N ARG A 44 -1.53 -7.59 -6.27
CA ARG A 44 -1.72 -7.96 -4.85
C ARG A 44 -0.51 -8.76 -4.39
N ALA A 45 -0.08 -8.49 -3.17
CA ALA A 45 1.08 -9.15 -2.56
C ALA A 45 0.61 -10.33 -1.71
N ASP A 46 1.50 -11.31 -1.64
CA ASP A 46 1.56 -12.42 -0.71
C ASP A 46 2.82 -12.13 0.13
N HIS A 47 2.63 -11.62 1.36
CA HIS A 47 3.71 -11.00 2.15
C HIS A 47 4.57 -12.03 2.89
N ASP A 48 4.00 -13.17 3.25
CA ASP A 48 4.59 -14.30 3.98
C ASP A 48 4.92 -15.50 3.09
N ARG A 49 4.42 -15.50 1.85
CA ARG A 49 4.79 -16.43 0.77
C ARG A 49 4.24 -17.84 0.98
N ASP A 50 3.05 -17.94 1.56
CA ASP A 50 2.33 -19.19 1.78
C ASP A 50 1.52 -19.64 0.53
N GLY A 51 1.38 -18.75 -0.46
CA GLY A 51 0.62 -18.99 -1.69
C GLY A 51 -0.81 -18.43 -1.66
N VAL A 52 -1.22 -17.79 -0.56
CA VAL A 52 -2.45 -17.03 -0.44
C VAL A 52 -2.11 -15.54 -0.52
N LEU A 53 -2.99 -14.75 -1.15
CA LEU A 53 -2.78 -13.30 -1.15
C LEU A 53 -3.16 -12.76 0.22
N SER A 54 -2.33 -11.91 0.83
CA SER A 54 -2.58 -11.31 2.15
C SER A 54 -3.92 -10.57 2.29
N ILE A 55 -4.53 -10.15 1.17
CA ILE A 55 -5.87 -9.53 1.18
C ILE A 55 -7.00 -10.55 1.42
N ASN A 56 -6.75 -11.83 1.20
CA ASN A 56 -7.70 -12.92 1.40
C ASN A 56 -7.61 -13.54 2.81
N GLU A 57 -6.69 -13.05 3.64
CA GLU A 57 -6.37 -13.55 4.98
C GLU A 57 -6.67 -12.51 6.06
N ILE A 58 -7.38 -11.44 5.66
CA ILE A 58 -7.92 -10.43 6.55
C ILE A 58 -9.44 -10.49 6.49
N GLU A 59 -10.08 -10.13 7.59
CA GLU A 59 -11.53 -10.12 7.70
C GLU A 59 -12.06 -8.69 7.63
N TYR A 60 -13.13 -8.51 6.86
CA TYR A 60 -13.86 -7.26 6.75
C TYR A 60 -15.13 -7.36 7.57
N GLY A 61 -15.14 -6.68 8.71
CA GLY A 61 -16.31 -6.53 9.57
C GLY A 61 -17.25 -5.41 9.09
N ASP A 62 -18.35 -5.27 9.82
CA ASP A 62 -19.30 -4.19 9.60
C ASP A 62 -18.64 -2.82 9.74
N PHE A 63 -19.19 -1.83 9.01
CA PHE A 63 -18.68 -0.45 9.00
C PHE A 63 -17.22 -0.28 8.57
N GLY A 64 -16.64 -1.26 7.88
CA GLY A 64 -15.26 -1.20 7.39
C GLY A 64 -14.21 -1.46 8.47
N VAL A 65 -14.60 -2.08 9.59
CA VAL A 65 -13.64 -2.60 10.57
C VAL A 65 -12.84 -3.71 9.91
N ILE A 66 -11.51 -3.65 10.02
CA ILE A 66 -10.60 -4.69 9.54
C ILE A 66 -10.07 -5.44 10.75
N THR A 67 -10.20 -6.77 10.75
CA THR A 67 -9.61 -7.66 11.76
C THR A 67 -8.53 -8.53 11.12
N PHE A 68 -7.52 -8.87 11.94
CA PHE A 68 -6.38 -9.69 11.55
C PHE A 68 -6.48 -11.02 12.32
N PRO A 69 -7.11 -12.05 11.73
CA PRO A 69 -7.28 -13.33 12.39
C PRO A 69 -5.94 -14.02 12.64
N ASP A 70 -5.94 -14.90 13.64
CA ASP A 70 -4.89 -15.88 13.94
C ASP A 70 -5.60 -17.24 14.02
N SER A 71 -5.69 -17.91 12.89
CA SER A 71 -6.54 -19.08 12.68
C SER A 71 -5.95 -20.36 13.26
N ASN A 72 -4.63 -20.46 13.40
CA ASN A 72 -3.94 -21.60 14.00
C ASN A 72 -3.53 -21.37 15.47
N GLY A 73 -3.71 -20.16 15.99
CA GLY A 73 -3.50 -19.80 17.39
C GLY A 73 -2.04 -19.69 17.80
N ASN A 74 -1.15 -19.40 16.85
CA ASN A 74 0.30 -19.32 17.10
C ASN A 74 0.79 -17.89 17.43
N LEU A 75 -0.13 -16.92 17.56
CA LEU A 75 0.11 -15.50 17.82
C LEU A 75 0.71 -14.72 16.64
N VAL A 76 0.69 -15.29 15.44
CA VAL A 76 1.01 -14.61 14.18
C VAL A 76 -0.28 -14.42 13.39
N PRO A 77 -0.62 -13.19 12.96
CA PRO A 77 -1.77 -13.00 12.09
C PRO A 77 -1.62 -13.75 10.77
N ASP A 78 -2.73 -14.30 10.26
CA ASP A 78 -2.74 -15.18 9.07
C ASP A 78 -1.97 -14.56 7.89
N TYR A 79 -2.18 -13.28 7.57
CA TYR A 79 -1.50 -12.58 6.46
C TYR A 79 0.03 -12.42 6.58
N LEU A 80 0.61 -12.80 7.73
CA LEU A 80 2.04 -12.81 8.04
C LEU A 80 2.54 -14.20 8.47
N ASP A 81 1.68 -15.22 8.44
CA ASP A 81 1.98 -16.57 8.90
C ASP A 81 2.17 -17.53 7.72
N SER A 82 3.43 -17.72 7.34
CA SER A 82 3.83 -18.69 6.31
C SER A 82 3.44 -20.17 6.58
N THR A 83 2.98 -20.49 7.80
CA THR A 83 2.50 -21.84 8.16
C THR A 83 0.98 -21.99 8.01
N PHE A 84 0.20 -20.91 8.00
CA PHE A 84 -1.21 -20.91 7.62
C PHE A 84 -1.32 -20.89 6.07
N PRO A 85 -2.38 -21.45 5.44
CA PRO A 85 -3.43 -22.33 5.97
C PRO A 85 -3.00 -23.78 6.24
N GLY A 86 -1.68 -24.04 6.24
CA GLY A 86 -1.09 -25.32 6.64
C GLY A 86 -1.05 -25.54 8.16
N ASN A 87 -0.31 -26.58 8.57
CA ASN A 87 -0.11 -26.94 9.98
C ASN A 87 1.21 -26.42 10.52
#